data_AF-X0Q0G0-F1
#
_entry.id   AF-X0Q0G0-F1
#
_cell.length_a   1.000
_cell.length_b   1.000
_cell.length_c   1.000
_cell.angle_alpha   90.00
_cell.angle_beta   90.00
_cell.angle_gamma   90.00
#
_symmetry.space_group_name_H-M   'P 1'
#
loop_
_entity.id
_entity.type
_entity.pdbx_description
1 polymer ?
#
loop_
_entity_poly.entity_id
_entity_poly.type
_entity_poly.pdbx_seq_one_letter_code
_entity_poly.pdbx_strand_id
1 'polypeptide(L)'
;MRLFLDGRVKVASRDHLWEILESGRHNALGEYVRIGIGRGLKVDGRAGPRETPAFNASLAPPLGSAVAATVAADNGTFVLFHHDRSLTVGNDGRDIAETFNGGRESLGGGKSARGGSVIVSFIGTYRAPARECDYFVHVPEDRPRVKNRLYKDEFEILEGKIGPVE
;
A
#
# COMPACT_ATOMS: atom_id res chain seq x y z
N MET A 1 4.78 5.24 -0.97
CA MET A 1 4.66 3.77 -0.84
C MET A 1 6.05 3.20 -0.56
N ARG A 2 6.13 2.06 0.14
CA ARG A 2 7.35 1.28 0.34
C ARG A 2 7.07 -0.18 -0.03
N LEU A 3 7.96 -0.80 -0.77
CA LEU A 3 7.98 -2.24 -1.00
C LEU A 3 9.09 -2.84 -0.13
N PHE A 4 8.75 -3.80 0.72
CA PHE A 4 9.69 -4.46 1.61
C PHE A 4 10.36 -5.64 0.93
N LEU A 5 11.53 -6.04 1.45
CA LEU A 5 12.29 -7.19 0.95
C LEU A 5 11.55 -8.53 1.10
N ASP A 6 10.51 -8.59 1.93
CA ASP A 6 9.63 -9.74 2.13
C ASP A 6 8.38 -9.71 1.22
N GLY A 7 8.33 -8.79 0.25
CA GLY A 7 7.27 -8.67 -0.74
C GLY A 7 6.04 -7.89 -0.27
N ARG A 8 5.99 -7.45 1.00
CA ARG A 8 4.88 -6.62 1.50
C ARG A 8 4.94 -5.21 0.92
N VAL A 9 3.78 -4.63 0.69
CA VAL A 9 3.64 -3.24 0.24
C VAL A 9 3.03 -2.42 1.36
N LYS A 10 3.66 -1.31 1.72
CA LYS A 10 3.09 -0.28 2.60
C LYS A 10 2.75 0.98 1.82
N VAL A 11 1.48 1.34 1.82
CA VAL A 11 0.98 2.64 1.39
C VAL A 11 0.78 3.50 2.64
N ALA A 12 1.24 4.75 2.62
CA ALA A 12 1.17 5.63 3.79
C ALA A 12 0.91 7.08 3.38
N SER A 13 0.15 7.78 4.22
CA SER A 13 -0.18 9.19 4.08
C SER A 13 -0.08 9.87 5.44
N ARG A 14 0.26 11.16 5.46
CA ARG A 14 0.26 12.00 6.67
C ARG A 14 -0.96 12.91 6.77
N ASP A 15 -1.75 12.97 5.69
CA ASP A 15 -2.81 13.96 5.51
C ASP A 15 -4.21 13.33 5.52
N HIS A 16 -4.32 12.00 5.41
CA HIS A 16 -5.59 11.27 5.39
C HIS A 16 -5.42 9.84 5.92
N LEU A 17 -6.56 9.26 6.27
CA LEU A 17 -6.71 7.82 6.42
C LEU A 17 -6.95 7.17 5.05
N TRP A 18 -6.64 5.89 4.93
CA TRP A 18 -6.90 5.12 3.72
C TRP A 18 -8.18 4.30 3.88
N GLU A 19 -8.87 4.11 2.78
CA GLU A 19 -10.03 3.22 2.68
C GLU A 19 -9.73 2.11 1.67
N ILE A 20 -10.14 0.89 1.97
CA ILE A 20 -10.13 -0.20 1.00
C ILE A 20 -11.42 -0.07 0.19
N LEU A 21 -11.29 0.26 -1.10
CA LEU A 21 -12.42 0.53 -1.98
C LEU A 21 -13.02 -0.77 -2.54
N GLU A 22 -12.15 -1.66 -2.98
CA GLU A 22 -12.51 -2.94 -3.57
C GLU A 22 -11.33 -3.91 -3.50
N SER A 23 -11.63 -5.19 -3.60
CA SER A 23 -10.65 -6.24 -3.76
C SER A 23 -11.18 -7.28 -4.73
N GLY A 24 -10.27 -8.03 -5.32
CA GLY A 24 -10.66 -9.09 -6.23
C GLY A 24 -9.49 -9.82 -6.83
N ARG A 25 -9.85 -10.69 -7.77
CA ARG A 25 -8.90 -11.44 -8.58
C ARG A 25 -8.75 -10.74 -9.92
N HIS A 26 -7.51 -10.48 -10.36
CA HIS A 26 -7.24 -9.86 -11.67
C HIS A 26 -6.73 -10.86 -12.70
N ASN A 27 -6.22 -12.02 -12.26
CA ASN A 27 -5.91 -13.15 -13.12
C ASN A 27 -6.11 -14.48 -12.35
N ALA A 28 -5.97 -15.64 -13.00
CA ALA A 28 -6.24 -16.93 -12.36
C ALA A 28 -5.46 -17.18 -11.06
N LEU A 29 -4.26 -16.62 -10.91
CA LEU A 29 -3.32 -16.89 -9.82
C LEU A 29 -3.13 -15.70 -8.87
N GLY A 30 -3.70 -14.53 -9.16
CA GLY A 30 -3.31 -13.27 -8.54
C GLY A 30 -4.48 -12.40 -8.09
N GLU A 31 -4.35 -11.84 -6.89
CA GLU A 31 -5.32 -10.94 -6.28
C GLU A 31 -4.81 -9.50 -6.17
N TYR A 32 -5.76 -8.57 -6.01
CA TYR A 32 -5.50 -7.16 -5.82
C TYR A 32 -6.45 -6.55 -4.79
N VAL A 33 -6.01 -5.41 -4.26
CA VAL A 33 -6.83 -4.49 -3.47
C VAL A 33 -6.64 -3.08 -4.02
N ARG A 34 -7.74 -2.35 -4.19
CA ARG A 34 -7.72 -0.93 -4.52
C ARG A 34 -7.96 -0.11 -3.27
N ILE A 35 -7.09 0.85 -3.06
CA ILE A 35 -7.01 1.68 -1.86
C ILE A 35 -7.24 3.13 -2.26
N GLY A 36 -8.17 3.79 -1.60
CA GLY A 36 -8.59 5.16 -1.87
C GLY A 36 -8.26 6.11 -0.73
N ILE A 37 -8.26 7.40 -1.05
CA ILE A 37 -8.19 8.45 -0.04
C ILE A 37 -9.51 8.45 0.73
N GLY A 38 -9.43 8.16 2.02
CA GLY A 38 -10.56 8.27 2.93
C GLY A 38 -10.60 9.61 3.66
N ARG A 39 -11.11 9.58 4.88
CA ARG A 39 -11.21 10.78 5.74
C ARG A 39 -9.88 11.54 5.87
N GLY A 40 -9.91 12.82 5.52
CA GLY A 40 -8.80 13.76 5.71
C GLY A 40 -8.55 14.08 7.19
N LEU A 41 -7.29 14.27 7.55
CA LEU A 41 -6.86 14.66 8.89
C LEU A 41 -6.59 16.18 8.90
N LYS A 42 -7.17 16.94 9.84
CA LYS A 42 -6.90 18.39 9.94
C LYS A 42 -5.43 18.62 10.31
N VAL A 43 -4.67 19.29 9.44
CA VAL A 43 -3.22 19.46 9.58
C VAL A 43 -2.85 20.91 9.88
N ASP A 44 -2.31 21.16 11.08
CA ASP A 44 -1.52 22.35 11.35
C ASP A 44 -0.04 22.02 11.12
N GLY A 45 0.52 22.54 10.03
CA GLY A 45 1.96 22.49 9.72
C GLY A 45 2.54 21.10 9.41
N ARG A 46 2.88 20.85 8.14
CA ARG A 46 3.71 19.70 7.75
C ARG A 46 5.12 19.88 8.31
N ALA A 47 5.47 19.16 9.38
CA ALA A 47 6.81 19.24 9.97
C ALA A 47 7.51 17.88 10.03
N GLY A 48 8.81 17.86 9.73
CA GLY A 48 9.68 16.68 9.76
C GLY A 48 10.30 16.38 8.39
N PRO A 49 11.45 15.68 8.38
CA PRO A 49 12.15 15.32 7.15
C PRO A 49 11.25 14.46 6.25
N ARG A 50 11.24 14.77 4.96
CA ARG A 50 10.65 13.91 3.93
C ARG A 50 11.76 13.05 3.36
N GLU A 51 11.56 11.75 3.33
CA GLU A 51 12.40 10.88 2.51
C GLU A 51 12.19 11.26 1.05
N THR A 52 13.29 11.36 0.29
CA THR A 52 13.24 11.50 -1.16
C THR A 52 12.73 10.18 -1.75
N PRO A 53 11.59 10.17 -2.45
CA PRO A 53 11.09 8.95 -3.06
C PRO A 53 11.97 8.54 -4.25
N ALA A 54 12.23 7.25 -4.40
CA ALA A 54 12.95 6.69 -5.54
C ALA A 54 12.14 6.77 -6.86
N PHE A 55 10.82 6.92 -6.75
CA PHE A 55 9.89 7.01 -7.87
C PHE A 55 8.78 8.02 -7.56
N ASN A 56 8.42 8.83 -8.55
CA ASN A 56 7.29 9.76 -8.47
C ASN A 56 6.37 9.57 -9.68
N ALA A 57 5.08 9.37 -9.42
CA ALA A 57 4.05 9.35 -10.45
C ALA A 57 3.45 10.75 -10.63
N SER A 58 3.33 11.22 -11.87
CA SER A 58 2.60 12.45 -12.19
C SER A 58 1.12 12.16 -12.37
N LEU A 59 0.25 12.94 -11.72
CA LEU A 59 -1.20 12.73 -11.76
C LEU A 59 -1.91 13.84 -12.52
N ALA A 60 -2.90 13.47 -13.34
CA ALA A 60 -3.79 14.37 -14.07
C ALA A 60 -5.24 14.05 -13.66
N PRO A 61 -5.80 14.74 -12.64
CA PRO A 61 -7.11 14.42 -12.06
C PRO A 61 -8.26 14.23 -13.07
N PRO A 62 -8.34 14.96 -14.20
CA PRO A 62 -9.38 14.73 -15.21
C PRO A 62 -9.41 13.32 -15.82
N LEU A 63 -8.32 12.55 -15.72
CA LEU A 63 -8.24 11.18 -16.25
C LEU A 63 -8.81 10.12 -15.29
N GLY A 64 -9.25 10.51 -14.08
CA GLY A 64 -10.00 9.64 -13.18
C GLY A 64 -9.24 8.37 -12.78
N SER A 65 -9.88 7.21 -12.89
CA SER A 65 -9.31 5.92 -12.47
C SER A 65 -8.29 5.33 -13.45
N ALA A 66 -7.95 6.01 -14.54
CA ALA A 66 -6.92 5.54 -15.47
C ALA A 66 -5.57 5.41 -14.75
N VAL A 67 -4.79 4.41 -15.16
CA VAL A 67 -3.44 4.15 -14.61
C VAL A 67 -2.51 5.27 -15.04
N ALA A 68 -1.94 5.95 -14.05
CA ALA A 68 -0.95 7.00 -14.21
C ALA A 68 0.48 6.46 -14.28
N ALA A 69 0.75 5.40 -13.50
CA ALA A 69 2.05 4.76 -13.46
C ALA A 69 1.97 3.38 -12.81
N THR A 70 2.94 2.52 -13.12
CA THR A 70 3.06 1.16 -12.62
C THR A 70 4.43 0.95 -12.01
N VAL A 71 4.46 0.49 -10.76
CA VAL A 71 5.64 -0.09 -10.12
C VAL A 71 5.45 -1.60 -10.07
N ALA A 72 6.45 -2.38 -10.49
CA ALA A 72 6.41 -3.83 -10.41
C ALA A 72 7.66 -4.40 -9.75
N ALA A 73 7.58 -5.65 -9.34
CA ALA A 73 8.68 -6.38 -8.74
C ALA A 73 8.82 -7.80 -9.29
N ASP A 74 10.03 -8.35 -9.16
CA ASP A 74 10.42 -9.68 -9.66
C ASP A 74 9.79 -10.86 -8.89
N ASN A 75 8.96 -10.56 -7.90
CA ASN A 75 8.19 -11.51 -7.13
C ASN A 75 6.70 -11.48 -7.56
N GLY A 76 6.37 -10.78 -8.65
CA GLY A 76 5.02 -10.60 -9.16
C GLY A 76 4.21 -9.52 -8.44
N THR A 77 4.75 -8.85 -7.42
CA THR A 77 4.05 -7.73 -6.77
C THR A 77 3.98 -6.53 -7.71
N PHE A 78 2.84 -5.86 -7.74
CA PHE A 78 2.66 -4.62 -8.49
C PHE A 78 1.90 -3.57 -7.68
N VAL A 79 2.16 -2.31 -8.02
CA VAL A 79 1.41 -1.14 -7.55
C VAL A 79 1.07 -0.26 -8.74
N LEU A 80 -0.23 -0.07 -8.98
CA LEU A 80 -0.74 0.87 -9.97
C LEU A 80 -1.11 2.16 -9.26
N PHE A 81 -0.58 3.28 -9.73
CA PHE A 81 -0.99 4.61 -9.33
C PHE A 81 -2.09 5.07 -10.28
N HIS A 82 -3.21 5.54 -9.75
CA HIS A 82 -4.32 6.05 -10.56
C HIS A 82 -4.39 7.57 -10.49
N HIS A 83 -4.91 8.21 -11.54
CA HIS A 83 -5.00 9.68 -11.61
C HIS A 83 -5.96 10.30 -10.58
N ASP A 84 -6.93 9.53 -10.09
CA ASP A 84 -7.86 9.88 -9.00
C ASP A 84 -7.22 9.82 -7.59
N ARG A 85 -5.92 9.48 -7.52
CA ARG A 85 -5.12 9.29 -6.29
C ARG A 85 -5.41 8.00 -5.54
N SER A 86 -6.20 7.09 -6.11
CA SER A 86 -6.26 5.71 -5.62
C SER A 86 -5.01 4.93 -6.04
N LEU A 87 -4.76 3.82 -5.37
CA LEU A 87 -3.69 2.89 -5.70
C LEU A 87 -4.26 1.48 -5.76
N THR A 88 -3.89 0.70 -6.77
CA THR A 88 -4.13 -0.74 -6.78
C THR A 88 -2.85 -1.45 -6.39
N VAL A 89 -2.91 -2.30 -5.37
CA VAL A 89 -1.80 -3.14 -4.92
C VAL A 89 -2.19 -4.58 -5.13
N GLY A 90 -1.34 -5.36 -5.80
CA GLY A 90 -1.65 -6.76 -6.06
C GLY A 90 -0.42 -7.60 -6.33
N ASN A 91 -0.66 -8.88 -6.60
CA ASN A 91 0.38 -9.81 -7.05
C ASN A 91 -0.12 -10.61 -8.26
N ASP A 92 0.74 -10.81 -9.25
CA ASP A 92 0.43 -11.52 -10.49
C ASP A 92 0.33 -13.05 -10.34
N GLY A 93 0.73 -13.62 -9.20
CA GLY A 93 0.67 -15.07 -8.98
C GLY A 93 0.47 -15.51 -7.54
N ARG A 94 -0.01 -14.62 -6.67
CA ARG A 94 -0.31 -14.91 -5.26
C ARG A 94 -1.58 -14.24 -4.80
N ASP A 95 -2.28 -14.93 -3.91
CA ASP A 95 -3.47 -14.41 -3.21
C ASP A 95 -3.07 -13.43 -2.10
N ILE A 96 -3.97 -12.54 -1.70
CA ILE A 96 -3.73 -11.63 -0.57
C ILE A 96 -3.84 -12.44 0.73
N ALA A 97 -2.78 -12.37 1.55
CA ALA A 97 -2.77 -12.94 2.89
C ALA A 97 -3.53 -12.06 3.88
N GLU A 98 -3.25 -10.75 3.83
CA GLU A 98 -3.78 -9.79 4.78
C GLU A 98 -3.67 -8.36 4.23
N THR A 99 -4.68 -7.55 4.52
CA THR A 99 -4.55 -6.09 4.59
C THR A 99 -4.56 -5.62 6.04
N PHE A 100 -3.60 -4.79 6.43
CA PHE A 100 -3.53 -4.15 7.73
C PHE A 100 -3.63 -2.64 7.58
N ASN A 101 -4.82 -2.08 7.86
CA ASN A 101 -5.13 -0.66 7.66
C ASN A 101 -5.08 0.09 9.00
N GLY A 102 -3.94 0.70 9.29
CA GLY A 102 -3.71 1.46 10.52
C GLY A 102 -3.99 2.95 10.33
N GLY A 103 -4.61 3.55 11.34
CA GLY A 103 -4.75 5.00 11.49
C GLY A 103 -4.11 5.50 12.79
N ARG A 104 -3.53 6.70 12.75
CA ARG A 104 -3.19 7.47 13.95
C ARG A 104 -3.65 8.90 13.75
N GLU A 105 -4.44 9.41 14.69
CA GLU A 105 -4.96 10.79 14.67
C GLU A 105 -4.15 11.74 15.56
N SER A 106 -3.54 11.23 16.63
CA SER A 106 -2.76 12.04 17.58
C SER A 106 -1.31 12.24 17.14
N LEU A 107 -0.65 13.23 17.74
CA LEU A 107 0.80 13.43 17.63
C LEU A 107 1.58 12.71 18.76
N GLY A 108 0.95 11.81 19.51
CA GLY A 108 1.54 11.14 20.69
C GLY A 108 2.79 10.30 20.41
N GLY A 109 3.04 9.97 19.13
CA GLY A 109 4.27 9.34 18.64
C GLY A 109 5.24 10.28 17.90
N GLY A 110 4.98 11.59 17.87
CA GLY A 110 5.75 12.62 17.16
C GLY A 110 5.06 13.20 15.92
N LYS A 111 5.59 14.30 15.37
CA LYS A 111 4.99 15.03 14.22
C LYS A 111 4.84 14.18 12.95
N SER A 112 5.69 13.15 12.78
CA SER A 112 5.65 12.19 11.67
C SER A 112 4.76 10.97 11.91
N ALA A 113 4.24 10.80 13.12
CA ALA A 113 3.54 9.58 13.52
C ALA A 113 2.06 9.56 13.13
N ARG A 114 1.46 10.72 12.87
CA ARG A 114 0.05 10.84 12.45
C ARG A 114 -0.11 10.49 10.98
N GLY A 115 -1.21 9.81 10.65
CA GLY A 115 -1.53 9.45 9.28
C GLY A 115 -2.27 8.12 9.16
N GLY A 116 -2.59 7.75 7.92
CA GLY A 116 -3.06 6.41 7.57
C GLY A 116 -1.97 5.58 6.93
N SER A 117 -2.01 4.27 7.13
CA SER A 117 -1.23 3.33 6.33
C SER A 117 -1.92 2.01 6.10
N VAL A 118 -1.81 1.48 4.89
CA VAL A 118 -2.23 0.12 4.55
C VAL A 118 -1.00 -0.71 4.25
N ILE A 119 -0.88 -1.87 4.90
CA ILE A 119 0.10 -2.89 4.54
C ILE A 119 -0.64 -4.04 3.84
N VAL A 120 -0.16 -4.46 2.68
CA VAL A 120 -0.69 -5.60 1.92
C VAL A 120 0.37 -6.70 1.89
N SER A 121 -0.03 -7.91 2.24
CA SER A 121 0.81 -9.11 2.25
C SER A 121 0.18 -10.20 1.39
N PHE A 122 0.96 -11.10 0.78
CA PHE A 122 0.48 -12.10 -0.19
C PHE A 122 0.81 -13.53 0.23
N ILE A 123 0.00 -14.56 0.06
CA ILE A 123 0.33 -15.95 0.48
C ILE A 123 1.24 -16.63 -0.54
N GLY A 124 2.19 -17.44 -0.05
CA GLY A 124 3.06 -18.27 -0.90
C GLY A 124 4.29 -17.55 -1.44
N THR A 125 5.04 -18.26 -2.28
CA THR A 125 6.36 -17.86 -2.81
C THR A 125 6.48 -17.93 -4.33
N TYR A 126 5.37 -18.21 -5.03
CA TYR A 126 5.36 -18.26 -6.49
C TYR A 126 5.73 -16.89 -7.08
N ARG A 127 6.61 -16.91 -8.09
CA ARG A 127 7.09 -15.72 -8.80
C ARG A 127 6.56 -15.74 -10.23
N ALA A 128 5.57 -14.90 -10.48
CA ALA A 128 5.05 -14.69 -11.82
C ALA A 128 6.10 -13.96 -12.70
N PRO A 129 5.99 -14.06 -14.04
CA PRO A 129 6.81 -13.26 -14.94
C PRO A 129 6.73 -11.76 -14.65
N ALA A 130 7.82 -11.03 -14.92
CA ALA A 130 7.86 -9.60 -14.71
C ALA A 130 6.80 -8.87 -15.54
N ARG A 131 6.03 -8.01 -14.88
CA ARG A 131 5.06 -7.10 -15.51
C ARG A 131 5.79 -5.91 -16.14
N GLU A 132 5.28 -5.42 -17.26
CA GLU A 132 5.69 -4.12 -17.82
C GLU A 132 5.40 -2.98 -16.81
N CYS A 133 6.37 -2.11 -16.59
CA CYS A 133 6.27 -1.08 -15.56
C CYS A 133 7.16 0.12 -15.83
N ASP A 134 6.84 1.24 -15.18
CA ASP A 134 7.63 2.47 -15.19
C ASP A 134 8.81 2.40 -14.22
N TYR A 135 8.71 1.55 -13.19
CA TYR A 135 9.76 1.35 -12.22
C TYR A 135 9.75 -0.09 -11.68
N PHE A 136 10.91 -0.73 -11.74
CA PHE A 136 11.08 -2.13 -11.36
C PHE A 136 11.89 -2.28 -10.08
N VAL A 137 11.48 -3.22 -9.22
CA VAL A 137 12.14 -3.49 -7.93
C VAL A 137 12.50 -4.95 -7.79
N HIS A 138 13.72 -5.22 -7.33
CA HIS A 138 14.15 -6.56 -6.95
C HIS A 138 13.76 -6.86 -5.50
N VAL A 139 13.07 -7.98 -5.26
CA VAL A 139 12.62 -8.42 -3.93
C VAL A 139 13.20 -9.80 -3.63
N PRO A 140 14.18 -9.91 -2.72
CA PRO A 140 14.86 -11.19 -2.46
C PRO A 140 13.99 -12.23 -1.74
N GLU A 141 12.99 -11.82 -0.94
CA GLU A 141 12.13 -12.70 -0.12
C GLU A 141 12.89 -13.72 0.76
N ASP A 142 14.12 -13.40 1.16
CA ASP A 142 14.99 -14.25 1.98
C ASP A 142 14.68 -14.16 3.48
N ARG A 143 13.71 -13.34 3.88
CA ARG A 143 13.39 -13.06 5.28
C ARG A 143 11.97 -13.44 5.65
N PRO A 144 11.76 -14.04 6.83
CA PRO A 144 10.43 -14.29 7.35
C PRO A 144 9.68 -12.98 7.56
N ARG A 145 8.37 -13.02 7.31
CA ARG A 145 7.49 -11.86 7.46
C ARG A 145 7.42 -11.44 8.92
N VAL A 146 7.58 -10.14 9.14
CA VAL A 146 7.31 -9.55 10.45
C VAL A 146 5.80 -9.33 10.55
N LYS A 147 5.19 -9.88 11.60
CA LYS A 147 3.77 -9.64 11.90
C LYS A 147 3.48 -8.14 11.97
N ASN A 148 2.36 -7.74 11.39
CA ASN A 148 1.86 -6.38 11.54
C ASN A 148 1.49 -6.15 13.02
N ARG A 149 1.69 -4.93 13.50
CA ARG A 149 1.34 -4.53 14.86
C ARG A 149 0.97 -3.06 14.89
N LEU A 150 0.04 -2.72 15.76
CA LEU A 150 -0.24 -1.32 16.09
C LEU A 150 0.87 -0.78 17.00
N TYR A 151 1.29 0.45 16.75
CA TYR A 151 2.10 1.22 17.68
C TYR A 151 1.21 2.03 18.63
N LYS A 152 1.80 2.67 19.64
CA LYS A 152 1.07 3.51 20.59
C LYS A 152 0.18 4.54 19.88
N ASP A 153 -1.08 4.66 20.29
CA ASP A 153 -2.11 5.54 19.73
C ASP A 153 -2.52 5.25 18.27
N GLU A 154 -2.08 4.13 17.68
CA GLU A 154 -2.66 3.62 16.42
C GLU A 154 -3.90 2.78 16.71
N PHE A 155 -4.83 2.81 15.76
CA PHE A 155 -5.99 1.93 15.70
C PHE A 155 -6.05 1.25 14.33
N GLU A 156 -6.68 0.10 14.26
CA GLU A 156 -6.94 -0.58 12.99
C GLU A 156 -8.34 -0.24 12.47
N ILE A 157 -8.42 -0.01 11.17
CA ILE A 157 -9.66 0.18 10.42
C ILE A 157 -10.00 -1.18 9.81
N LEU A 158 -11.07 -1.81 10.30
CA LEU A 158 -11.47 -3.15 9.90
C LEU A 158 -12.36 -3.18 8.64
N GLU A 159 -12.86 -2.02 8.22
CA GLU A 159 -13.69 -1.91 7.02
C GLU A 159 -12.89 -2.30 5.77
N GLY A 160 -13.42 -3.27 5.01
CA GLY A 160 -12.76 -3.83 3.84
C GLY A 160 -11.53 -4.70 4.14
N LYS A 161 -11.27 -5.06 5.41
CA LYS A 161 -10.12 -5.89 5.78
C LYS A 161 -10.20 -7.27 5.10
N ILE A 162 -9.07 -7.70 4.55
CA ILE A 162 -8.80 -9.06 4.06
C ILE A 162 -7.87 -9.75 5.05
N GLY A 163 -8.14 -11.01 5.36
CA GLY A 163 -7.35 -11.81 6.30
C GLY A 163 -7.97 -11.87 7.71
N PRO A 164 -7.24 -12.43 8.69
CA PRO A 164 -7.76 -12.67 10.04
C PRO A 164 -8.05 -11.36 10.77
N VAL A 165 -9.15 -11.33 11.53
CA VAL A 165 -9.45 -10.29 12.52
C VAL A 165 -8.97 -10.84 13.86
N GLU A 166 -7.86 -10.30 14.39
CA GLU A 166 -7.38 -10.62 15.75
C GLU A 166 -8.12 -9.79 16.80
#